data_AF-A0A537MTR4-F1
#
_entry.id   AF-A0A537MTR4-F1
#
_cell.length_a   1.000
_cell.length_b   1.000
_cell.length_c   1.000
_cell.angle_alpha   90.00
_cell.angle_beta   90.00
_cell.angle_gamma   90.00
#
_symmetry.space_group_name_H-M   'P 1'
#
loop_
_entity.id
_entity.type
_entity.pdbx_description
1 polymer ?
#
loop_
_entity_poly.entity_id
_entity_poly.type
_entity_poly.pdbx_seq_one_letter_code
_entity_poly.pdbx_strand_id
1 'polypeptide(L)'
;DTSTRPLRSFLKNRGYVVSGWRQGRNLGLRPGVQHAMTDLVKELNDTHGRKVSLVGWSLGGLYARQLAKLMPERVRSVITLGSPFAAGPKATNAWRVYEMASGRRADEEDGRFGGALAGTPPVPTTAIFSRTDGICAWQGCVEKTSAKSESIEVESSHCGMGHHPAAVFAVADRLAQTEGKWKPFDRSGWRSIVFPDPNR
;
A
#
# COMPACT_ATOMS: atom_id res chain seq x y z
N ASP A 1 -0.33 -15.88 5.19
CA ASP A 1 -1.25 -14.92 4.55
C ASP A 1 -2.59 -14.81 5.29
N THR A 2 -2.57 -14.36 6.54
CA THR A 2 -3.75 -14.25 7.42
C THR A 2 -4.12 -12.81 7.76
N SER A 3 -3.12 -11.94 7.83
CA SER A 3 -3.24 -10.56 8.32
C SER A 3 -4.15 -9.65 7.49
N THR A 4 -4.44 -9.97 6.23
CA THR A 4 -5.39 -9.20 5.40
C THR A 4 -6.69 -9.95 5.15
N ARG A 5 -6.93 -11.09 5.81
CA ARG A 5 -8.15 -11.90 5.61
C ARG A 5 -9.44 -11.08 5.78
N PRO A 6 -9.61 -10.24 6.81
CA PRO A 6 -10.87 -9.51 6.98
C PRO A 6 -11.08 -8.48 5.87
N LEU A 7 -10.04 -7.74 5.48
CA LEU A 7 -10.13 -6.82 4.33
C LEU A 7 -10.49 -7.57 3.03
N ARG A 8 -9.85 -8.72 2.77
CA ARG A 8 -10.19 -9.53 1.60
C ARG A 8 -11.63 -10.04 1.64
N SER A 9 -12.12 -10.48 2.80
CA SER A 9 -13.50 -10.93 2.97
C SER A 9 -14.49 -9.80 2.69
N PHE A 10 -14.24 -8.63 3.27
CA PHE A 10 -15.03 -7.43 3.03
C PHE A 10 -15.10 -7.06 1.55
N LEU A 11 -13.95 -7.02 0.85
CA LEU A 11 -13.91 -6.68 -0.57
C LEU A 11 -14.61 -7.73 -1.44
N LYS A 12 -14.46 -9.03 -1.12
CA LYS A 12 -15.22 -10.10 -1.81
C LYS A 12 -16.73 -9.91 -1.67
N ASN A 13 -17.20 -9.55 -0.48
CA ASN A 13 -18.62 -9.27 -0.23
C ASN A 13 -19.12 -8.01 -0.96
N ARG A 14 -18.24 -7.19 -1.53
CA ARG A 14 -18.57 -6.04 -2.39
C ARG A 14 -18.37 -6.33 -3.88
N GLY A 15 -18.18 -7.60 -4.25
CA GLY A 15 -18.08 -8.03 -5.65
C GLY A 15 -16.68 -7.93 -6.26
N TYR A 16 -15.63 -7.64 -5.47
CA TYR A 16 -14.27 -7.66 -5.98
C TYR A 16 -13.76 -9.09 -6.14
N VAL A 17 -13.06 -9.35 -7.24
CA VAL A 17 -12.19 -10.52 -7.38
C VAL A 17 -10.89 -10.24 -6.63
N VAL A 18 -10.70 -10.91 -5.50
CA VAL A 18 -9.59 -10.63 -4.59
C VAL A 18 -8.65 -11.83 -4.52
N SER A 19 -7.39 -11.60 -4.87
CA SER A 19 -6.29 -12.53 -4.59
C SER A 19 -5.47 -12.07 -3.39
N GLY A 20 -5.03 -13.01 -2.56
CA GLY A 20 -3.88 -12.78 -1.68
C GLY A 20 -2.58 -12.71 -2.49
N TRP A 21 -1.47 -12.42 -1.83
CA TRP A 21 -0.15 -12.34 -2.48
C TRP A 21 0.46 -13.71 -2.84
N ARG A 22 -0.12 -14.81 -2.35
CA ARG A 22 0.26 -16.21 -2.63
C ARG A 22 1.68 -16.63 -2.25
N GLN A 23 2.45 -15.80 -1.55
CA GLN A 23 3.84 -16.12 -1.12
C GLN A 23 3.97 -16.54 0.35
N GLY A 24 2.86 -16.89 1.02
CA GLY A 24 2.89 -17.40 2.40
C GLY A 24 3.03 -16.31 3.48
N ARG A 25 4.04 -16.42 4.35
CA ARG A 25 4.39 -15.41 5.38
C ARG A 25 5.36 -14.40 4.77
N ASN A 26 5.12 -13.10 5.01
CA ASN A 26 6.01 -12.06 4.52
C ASN A 26 7.25 -11.97 5.40
N LEU A 27 8.37 -12.41 4.85
CA LEU A 27 9.69 -12.48 5.50
C LEU A 27 10.74 -11.74 4.66
N GLY A 28 10.33 -10.80 3.79
CA GLY A 28 11.25 -10.09 2.92
C GLY A 28 11.33 -10.56 1.46
N LEU A 29 12.15 -9.84 0.68
CA LEU A 29 12.50 -10.13 -0.70
C LEU A 29 13.53 -11.26 -0.76
N ARG A 30 13.09 -12.47 -0.39
CA ARG A 30 13.89 -13.68 -0.55
C ARG A 30 14.05 -14.01 -2.05
N PRO A 31 15.07 -14.79 -2.44
CA PRO A 31 15.23 -15.23 -3.83
C PRO A 31 13.91 -15.77 -4.42
N GLY A 32 13.55 -15.30 -5.60
CA GLY A 32 12.32 -15.71 -6.30
C GLY A 32 11.03 -14.97 -5.89
N VAL A 33 10.97 -14.31 -4.72
CA VAL A 33 9.74 -13.59 -4.27
C VAL A 33 9.37 -12.46 -5.22
N GLN A 34 10.37 -11.69 -5.69
CA GLN A 34 10.14 -10.64 -6.70
C GLN A 34 9.52 -11.19 -7.99
N HIS A 35 10.07 -12.28 -8.53
CA HIS A 35 9.57 -12.93 -9.75
C HIS A 35 8.14 -13.44 -9.52
N ALA A 36 7.90 -14.15 -8.42
CA ALA A 36 6.57 -14.67 -8.09
C ALA A 36 5.51 -13.56 -7.92
N MET A 37 5.86 -12.42 -7.34
CA MET A 37 4.96 -11.26 -7.26
C MET A 37 4.67 -10.65 -8.63
N THR A 38 5.70 -10.57 -9.49
CA THR A 38 5.57 -10.06 -10.86
C THR A 38 4.67 -10.97 -11.69
N ASP A 39 4.90 -12.29 -11.60
CA ASP A 39 4.14 -13.30 -12.32
C ASP A 39 2.68 -13.34 -11.86
N LEU A 40 2.42 -13.17 -10.55
CA LEU A 40 1.06 -13.09 -10.04
C LEU A 40 0.27 -11.89 -10.61
N VAL A 41 0.91 -10.72 -10.74
CA VAL A 41 0.23 -9.56 -11.33
C VAL A 41 -0.04 -9.78 -12.81
N LYS A 42 0.90 -10.39 -13.55
CA LYS A 42 0.70 -10.77 -14.95
C LYS A 42 -0.45 -11.78 -15.08
N GLU A 43 -0.42 -12.85 -14.30
CA GLU A 43 -1.46 -13.89 -14.26
C GLU A 43 -2.84 -13.27 -14.03
N LEU A 44 -3.00 -12.44 -13.00
CA LEU A 44 -4.29 -11.81 -12.67
C LEU A 44 -4.74 -10.82 -13.76
N ASN A 45 -3.80 -10.05 -14.31
CA ASN A 45 -4.10 -9.10 -15.38
C ASN A 45 -4.52 -9.82 -16.67
N ASP A 46 -3.82 -10.87 -17.07
CA ASP A 46 -4.09 -11.67 -18.27
C ASP A 46 -5.40 -12.46 -18.11
N THR A 47 -5.64 -13.07 -16.95
CA THR A 47 -6.85 -13.85 -16.66
C THR A 47 -8.11 -12.98 -16.71
N HIS A 48 -8.04 -11.75 -16.22
CA HIS A 48 -9.21 -10.88 -16.13
C HIS A 48 -9.29 -9.83 -17.24
N GLY A 49 -8.27 -9.71 -18.09
CA GLY A 49 -8.18 -8.71 -19.16
C GLY A 49 -8.24 -7.26 -18.65
N ARG A 50 -7.92 -7.01 -17.37
CA ARG A 50 -8.05 -5.71 -16.71
C ARG A 50 -6.88 -5.44 -15.78
N LYS A 51 -6.52 -4.17 -15.62
CA LYS A 51 -5.46 -3.77 -14.70
C LYS A 51 -5.80 -4.11 -13.25
N VAL A 52 -4.79 -4.53 -12.48
CA VAL A 52 -4.92 -4.96 -11.09
C VAL A 52 -4.73 -3.76 -10.15
N SER A 53 -5.58 -3.63 -9.13
CA SER A 53 -5.32 -2.70 -8.02
C SER A 53 -4.54 -3.40 -6.91
N LEU A 54 -3.46 -2.79 -6.44
CA LEU A 54 -2.60 -3.35 -5.41
C LEU A 54 -2.91 -2.68 -4.06
N VAL A 55 -3.19 -3.51 -3.05
CA VAL A 55 -3.32 -3.05 -1.65
C VAL A 55 -2.24 -3.71 -0.83
N GLY A 56 -1.35 -2.91 -0.26
CA GLY A 56 -0.25 -3.40 0.56
C GLY A 56 -0.25 -2.78 1.94
N TRP A 57 0.15 -3.54 2.94
CA TRP A 57 0.24 -3.09 4.33
C TRP A 57 1.66 -3.33 4.83
N SER A 58 2.24 -2.33 5.52
CA SER A 58 3.59 -2.40 6.05
C SER A 58 4.58 -2.71 4.93
N LEU A 59 5.46 -3.70 5.10
CA LEU A 59 6.37 -4.20 4.06
C LEU A 59 5.67 -4.55 2.74
N GLY A 60 4.44 -5.08 2.78
CA GLY A 60 3.68 -5.41 1.56
C GLY A 60 3.33 -4.17 0.72
N GLY A 61 3.20 -2.99 1.34
CA GLY A 61 2.99 -1.75 0.61
C GLY A 61 4.24 -1.26 -0.13
N LEU A 62 5.44 -1.55 0.38
CA LEU A 62 6.67 -1.30 -0.37
C LEU A 62 6.69 -2.13 -1.66
N TYR A 63 6.31 -3.40 -1.58
CA TYR A 63 6.23 -4.26 -2.76
C TYR A 63 5.15 -3.82 -3.74
N ALA A 64 3.97 -3.42 -3.24
CA ALA A 64 2.90 -2.90 -4.08
C ALA A 64 3.36 -1.66 -4.88
N ARG A 65 4.08 -0.74 -4.23
CA ARG A 65 4.65 0.45 -4.90
C ARG A 65 5.66 0.07 -5.97
N GLN A 66 6.57 -0.86 -5.68
CA GLN A 66 7.59 -1.25 -6.63
C GLN A 66 7.02 -2.02 -7.83
N LEU A 67 6.06 -2.91 -7.62
CA LEU A 67 5.32 -3.57 -8.70
C LEU A 67 4.61 -2.57 -9.61
N ALA A 68 4.01 -1.52 -9.04
CA ALA A 68 3.33 -0.48 -9.80
C ALA A 68 4.26 0.42 -10.62
N LYS A 69 5.52 0.58 -10.20
CA LYS A 69 6.56 1.24 -10.99
C LYS A 69 7.08 0.35 -12.11
N LEU A 70 7.20 -0.95 -11.85
CA LEU A 70 7.70 -1.94 -12.81
C LEU A 70 6.69 -2.26 -13.92
N MET A 71 5.39 -2.28 -13.61
CA MET A 71 4.33 -2.67 -14.55
C MET A 71 3.13 -1.71 -14.50
N PRO A 72 3.32 -0.41 -14.76
CA PRO A 72 2.23 0.58 -14.70
C PRO A 72 1.11 0.34 -15.73
N GLU A 73 1.40 -0.39 -16.80
CA GLU A 73 0.44 -0.85 -17.80
C GLU A 73 -0.48 -1.96 -17.28
N ARG A 74 -0.06 -2.71 -16.24
CA ARG A 74 -0.84 -3.79 -15.63
C ARG A 74 -1.44 -3.42 -14.28
N VAL A 75 -0.99 -2.33 -13.68
CA VAL A 75 -1.48 -1.85 -12.38
C VAL A 75 -2.40 -0.65 -12.55
N ARG A 76 -3.60 -0.74 -11.98
CA ARG A 76 -4.61 0.34 -12.01
C ARG A 76 -4.29 1.42 -10.98
N SER A 77 -3.93 1.01 -9.77
CA SER A 77 -3.71 1.89 -8.63
C SER A 77 -3.00 1.16 -7.50
N VAL A 78 -2.39 1.93 -6.59
CA VAL A 78 -1.78 1.43 -5.35
C VAL A 78 -2.45 2.07 -4.14
N ILE A 79 -2.75 1.26 -3.13
CA ILE A 79 -3.18 1.73 -1.82
C ILE A 79 -2.23 1.11 -0.79
N THR A 80 -1.56 1.95 0.01
CA THR A 80 -0.68 1.47 1.08
C THR A 80 -1.30 1.76 2.45
N LEU A 81 -1.15 0.83 3.39
CA LEU A 81 -1.51 1.01 4.80
C LEU A 81 -0.22 1.04 5.62
N GLY A 82 0.05 2.11 6.38
CA GLY A 82 1.17 2.19 7.31
C GLY A 82 2.51 1.71 6.74
N SER A 83 2.84 2.08 5.50
CA SER A 83 4.00 1.58 4.77
C SER A 83 5.10 2.64 4.72
N PRO A 84 6.29 2.40 5.28
CA PRO A 84 7.28 3.47 5.41
C PRO A 84 8.18 3.57 4.16
N PHE A 85 7.66 4.16 3.09
CA PHE A 85 8.40 4.33 1.82
C PHE A 85 9.14 5.66 1.68
N ALA A 86 8.71 6.70 2.40
CA ALA A 86 9.23 8.07 2.29
C ALA A 86 10.37 8.35 3.29
N ALA A 87 10.58 7.46 4.26
CA ALA A 87 11.74 7.56 5.14
C ALA A 87 12.98 7.10 4.37
N GLY A 88 13.96 7.99 4.20
CA GLY A 88 15.29 7.57 3.74
C GLY A 88 15.89 6.51 4.69
N PRO A 89 16.91 5.75 4.27
CA PRO A 89 17.44 4.59 4.99
C PRO A 89 17.82 4.85 6.47
N LYS A 90 18.01 6.11 6.87
CA LYS A 90 18.41 6.52 8.23
C LYS A 90 17.48 7.56 8.89
N ALA A 91 16.36 7.93 8.27
CA ALA A 91 15.57 9.08 8.73
C ALA A 91 14.60 8.78 9.88
N THR A 92 14.21 7.52 10.12
CA THR A 92 13.29 7.13 11.22
C THR A 92 13.47 5.66 11.64
N ASN A 93 12.90 5.21 12.76
CA ASN A 93 12.87 3.78 13.17
C ASN A 93 12.25 2.83 12.13
N ALA A 94 11.67 3.35 11.04
CA ALA A 94 11.17 2.54 9.94
C ALA A 94 12.23 1.66 9.27
N TRP A 95 13.52 2.03 9.29
CA TRP A 95 14.59 1.15 8.82
C TRP A 95 14.63 -0.13 9.65
N ARG A 96 14.42 -0.06 10.97
CA ARG A 96 14.36 -1.25 11.84
C ARG A 96 13.18 -2.14 11.49
N VAL A 97 12.05 -1.55 11.12
CA VAL A 97 10.88 -2.30 10.65
C VAL A 97 11.18 -2.95 9.31
N TYR A 98 11.82 -2.23 8.38
CA TYR A 98 12.27 -2.79 7.11
C TYR A 98 13.25 -3.93 7.33
N GLU A 99 14.29 -3.76 8.15
CA GLU A 99 15.28 -4.79 8.45
C GLU A 99 14.68 -5.99 9.19
N MET A 100 13.83 -5.74 10.19
CA MET A 100 13.16 -6.79 10.95
C MET A 100 12.17 -7.58 10.08
N ALA A 101 11.42 -6.91 9.21
CA ALA A 101 10.43 -7.55 8.36
C ALA A 101 11.06 -8.20 7.11
N SER A 102 12.12 -7.62 6.57
CA SER A 102 12.77 -8.08 5.34
C SER A 102 13.98 -8.99 5.56
N GLY A 103 14.57 -8.99 6.75
CA GLY A 103 15.82 -9.67 7.04
C GLY A 103 17.04 -9.11 6.31
N ARG A 104 16.90 -7.99 5.59
CA ARG A 104 17.97 -7.31 4.83
C ARG A 104 18.28 -5.98 5.46
N ARG A 105 19.54 -5.55 5.42
CA ARG A 105 19.92 -4.23 5.92
C ARG A 105 19.32 -3.13 5.04
N ALA A 106 18.96 -2.00 5.65
CA ALA A 106 18.33 -0.88 4.95
C ALA A 106 19.28 -0.20 3.93
N ASP A 107 20.59 -0.48 4.00
CA ASP A 107 21.61 -0.04 3.04
C ASP A 107 21.77 -0.98 1.83
N GLU A 108 21.19 -2.19 1.88
CA GLU A 108 21.02 -3.06 0.71
C GLU A 108 19.82 -2.63 -0.13
N GLU A 109 19.82 -1.37 -0.59
CA GLU A 109 18.91 -0.96 -1.66
C GLU A 109 19.35 -1.68 -2.94
N ASP A 110 18.72 -2.82 -3.22
CA ASP A 110 18.78 -3.41 -4.56
C ASP A 110 17.99 -2.48 -5.48
N GLY A 111 18.69 -1.53 -6.11
CA GLY A 111 18.15 -0.54 -7.06
C GLY A 111 17.44 -1.15 -8.28
N ARG A 112 17.23 -2.47 -8.30
CA ARG A 112 16.64 -3.27 -9.38
C ARG A 112 15.14 -3.55 -9.22
N PHE A 113 14.55 -3.38 -8.03
CA PHE A 113 13.11 -3.60 -7.84
C PHE A 113 12.34 -2.28 -7.87
N GLY A 114 12.15 -1.72 -9.07
CA GLY A 114 11.30 -0.54 -9.33
C GLY A 114 11.91 0.83 -8.98
N GLY A 115 13.20 0.89 -8.62
CA GLY A 115 13.92 2.13 -8.30
C GLY A 115 13.68 2.62 -6.87
N ALA A 116 13.95 3.91 -6.62
CA ALA A 116 13.91 4.51 -5.28
C ALA A 116 12.54 4.30 -4.59
N LEU A 117 12.51 3.80 -3.36
CA LEU A 117 11.28 3.50 -2.60
C LEU A 117 10.35 4.71 -2.47
N ALA A 118 10.94 5.87 -2.17
CA ALA A 118 10.26 7.15 -2.00
C ALA A 118 9.66 7.69 -3.31
N GLY A 119 10.11 7.23 -4.48
CA GLY A 119 9.51 7.61 -5.76
C GLY A 119 8.03 7.26 -5.78
N THR A 120 7.17 8.19 -6.19
CA THR A 120 5.73 7.95 -6.38
C THR A 120 5.52 7.07 -7.61
N PRO A 121 4.73 5.97 -7.52
CA PRO A 121 4.37 5.19 -8.70
C PRO A 121 3.67 6.06 -9.77
N PRO A 122 3.86 5.77 -11.07
CA PRO A 122 3.24 6.55 -12.17
C PRO A 122 1.73 6.26 -12.36
N VAL A 123 1.09 5.68 -11.34
CA VAL A 123 -0.33 5.31 -11.30
C VAL A 123 -0.98 5.93 -10.07
N PRO A 124 -2.32 6.08 -10.03
CA PRO A 124 -3.02 6.57 -8.85
C PRO A 124 -2.58 5.88 -7.55
N THR A 125 -2.15 6.67 -6.58
CA THR A 125 -1.52 6.17 -5.34
C THR A 125 -2.12 6.84 -4.12
N THR A 126 -2.67 6.06 -3.20
CA THR A 126 -3.20 6.54 -1.92
C THR A 126 -2.40 5.93 -0.78
N ALA A 127 -1.83 6.77 0.08
CA ALA A 127 -1.17 6.32 1.31
C ALA A 127 -2.08 6.55 2.52
N ILE A 128 -2.50 5.46 3.18
CA ILE A 128 -3.22 5.52 4.45
C ILE A 128 -2.20 5.38 5.57
N PHE A 129 -2.13 6.38 6.44
CA PHE A 129 -1.20 6.42 7.57
C PHE A 129 -1.93 6.73 8.87
N SER A 130 -1.24 6.58 9.99
CA SER A 130 -1.75 6.94 11.31
C SER A 130 -0.64 7.58 12.14
N ARG A 131 -0.94 8.72 12.79
CA ARG A 131 0.00 9.34 13.75
C ARG A 131 0.12 8.55 15.04
N THR A 132 -0.86 7.69 15.33
CA THR A 132 -0.84 6.75 16.47
C THR A 132 -0.25 5.39 16.10
N ASP A 133 0.40 5.28 14.95
CA ASP A 133 1.14 4.07 14.55
C ASP A 133 2.39 3.92 15.45
N GLY A 134 2.41 2.86 16.25
CA GLY A 134 3.52 2.56 17.17
C GLY A 134 4.68 1.78 16.55
N ILE A 135 4.62 1.42 15.26
CA ILE A 135 5.64 0.63 14.56
C ILE A 135 6.33 1.46 13.48
N CYS A 136 5.56 2.04 12.58
CA CYS A 136 6.07 2.86 11.49
C CYS A 136 5.91 4.35 11.82
N ALA A 137 7.01 5.10 11.78
CA ALA A 137 6.94 6.55 11.89
C ALA A 137 6.09 7.11 10.75
N TRP A 138 5.01 7.80 11.11
CA TRP A 138 3.97 8.21 10.17
C TRP A 138 4.50 9.10 9.06
N GLN A 139 5.50 9.93 9.33
CA GLN A 139 6.16 10.80 8.35
C GLN A 139 6.76 10.01 7.18
N GLY A 140 7.25 8.79 7.46
CA GLY A 140 7.76 7.88 6.45
C GLY A 140 6.66 7.21 5.61
N CYS A 141 5.40 7.33 6.02
CA CYS A 141 4.25 6.70 5.37
C CYS A 141 3.40 7.69 4.56
N VAL A 142 3.78 8.96 4.50
CA VAL A 142 3.07 10.01 3.78
C VAL A 142 3.57 10.09 2.34
N GLU A 143 2.64 10.11 1.40
CA GLU A 143 2.89 10.32 -0.02
C GLU A 143 2.95 11.80 -0.36
N LYS A 144 3.81 12.17 -1.32
CA LYS A 144 3.83 13.52 -1.87
C LYS A 144 2.55 13.74 -2.67
N THR A 145 1.76 14.73 -2.26
CA THR A 145 0.50 15.08 -2.94
C THR A 145 0.76 15.49 -4.39
N SER A 146 -0.03 14.96 -5.33
CA SER A 146 -0.01 15.32 -6.74
C SER A 146 -1.41 15.17 -7.36
N ALA A 147 -1.53 15.38 -8.68
CA ALA A 147 -2.77 15.16 -9.41
C ALA A 147 -3.29 13.70 -9.35
N LYS A 148 -2.46 12.74 -8.93
CA LYS A 148 -2.82 11.31 -8.82
C LYS A 148 -2.35 10.67 -7.52
N SER A 149 -1.91 11.45 -6.54
CA SER A 149 -1.41 10.91 -5.27
C SER A 149 -1.84 11.73 -4.08
N GLU A 150 -2.15 11.04 -2.99
CA GLU A 150 -2.64 11.65 -1.75
C GLU A 150 -2.27 10.80 -0.53
N SER A 151 -2.42 11.41 0.64
CA SER A 151 -2.36 10.71 1.92
C SER A 151 -3.67 10.89 2.70
N ILE A 152 -4.14 9.83 3.34
CA ILE A 152 -5.34 9.80 4.19
C ILE A 152 -4.89 9.41 5.60
N GLU A 153 -5.18 10.25 6.58
CA GLU A 153 -4.96 9.92 7.99
C GLU A 153 -6.13 9.09 8.53
N VAL A 154 -5.82 8.05 9.30
CA VAL A 154 -6.76 7.32 10.16
C VAL A 154 -6.16 7.22 11.57
N GLU A 155 -7.00 7.15 12.59
CA GLU A 155 -6.54 6.90 13.95
C GLU A 155 -6.55 5.39 14.23
N SER A 156 -5.40 4.76 14.12
CA SER A 156 -5.25 3.30 14.30
C SER A 156 -3.84 2.94 14.77
N SER A 157 -3.73 1.86 15.56
CA SER A 157 -2.44 1.19 15.73
C SER A 157 -2.00 0.54 14.41
N HIS A 158 -0.71 0.22 14.28
CA HIS A 158 -0.18 -0.45 13.10
C HIS A 158 -0.93 -1.76 12.81
N CYS A 159 -0.94 -2.68 13.79
CA CYS A 159 -1.56 -4.00 13.73
C CYS A 159 -3.08 -3.95 13.54
N GLY A 160 -3.73 -2.90 14.06
CA GLY A 160 -5.15 -2.66 13.89
C GLY A 160 -5.52 -2.15 12.49
N MET A 161 -4.58 -1.48 11.78
CA MET A 161 -4.89 -0.71 10.58
C MET A 161 -5.45 -1.57 9.43
N GLY A 162 -4.96 -2.80 9.25
CA GLY A 162 -5.49 -3.73 8.24
C GLY A 162 -6.95 -4.15 8.46
N HIS A 163 -7.50 -3.86 9.62
CA HIS A 163 -8.84 -4.25 10.07
C HIS A 163 -9.69 -3.04 10.51
N HIS A 164 -9.08 -1.86 10.62
CA HIS A 164 -9.73 -0.68 11.15
C HIS A 164 -10.85 -0.21 10.21
N PRO A 165 -12.09 0.01 10.68
CA PRO A 165 -13.21 0.37 9.82
C PRO A 165 -12.95 1.57 8.92
N ALA A 166 -12.29 2.62 9.44
CA ALA A 166 -11.93 3.79 8.64
C ALA A 166 -10.93 3.46 7.53
N ALA A 167 -9.94 2.60 7.80
CA ALA A 167 -8.97 2.17 6.78
C ALA A 167 -9.63 1.29 5.72
N VAL A 168 -10.48 0.33 6.13
CA VAL A 168 -11.25 -0.51 5.21
C VAL A 168 -12.19 0.34 4.35
N PHE A 169 -12.86 1.32 4.94
CA PHE A 169 -13.70 2.28 4.21
C PHE A 169 -12.90 3.06 3.17
N ALA A 170 -11.77 3.64 3.56
CA ALA A 170 -10.91 4.38 2.65
C ALA A 170 -10.42 3.49 1.49
N VAL A 171 -9.97 2.26 1.77
CA VAL A 171 -9.58 1.29 0.72
C VAL A 171 -10.74 1.06 -0.25
N ALA A 172 -11.95 0.79 0.25
CA ALA A 172 -13.11 0.53 -0.58
C ALA A 172 -13.50 1.73 -1.45
N ASP A 173 -13.48 2.92 -0.86
CA ASP A 173 -13.79 4.17 -1.52
C ASP A 173 -12.81 4.47 -2.67
N ARG A 174 -11.50 4.28 -2.44
CA ARG A 174 -10.47 4.42 -3.49
C ARG A 174 -10.61 3.37 -4.59
N LEU A 175 -10.96 2.12 -4.22
CA LEU A 175 -11.19 1.04 -5.18
C LEU A 175 -12.48 1.23 -6.00
N ALA A 176 -13.48 1.96 -5.48
CA ALA A 176 -14.75 2.19 -6.15
C ALA A 176 -14.67 3.19 -7.32
N GLN A 177 -13.61 4.01 -7.39
CA GLN A 177 -13.45 4.99 -8.46
C GLN A 177 -13.30 4.32 -9.83
N THR A 178 -13.80 4.94 -10.90
CA THR A 178 -13.57 4.41 -12.25
C THR A 178 -12.10 4.64 -12.67
N GLU A 179 -11.53 3.69 -13.41
CA GLU A 179 -10.19 3.87 -14.00
C GLU A 179 -10.13 5.14 -14.85
N GLY A 180 -9.05 5.91 -14.71
CA GLY A 180 -8.89 7.21 -15.39
C GLY A 180 -9.69 8.37 -14.81
N LYS A 181 -10.54 8.14 -13.80
CA LYS A 181 -11.36 9.17 -13.14
C LYS A 181 -10.95 9.39 -11.69
N TRP A 182 -9.66 9.29 -11.40
CA TRP A 182 -9.15 9.43 -10.04
C TRP A 182 -9.47 10.83 -9.48
N LYS A 183 -9.92 10.86 -8.22
CA LYS A 183 -10.19 12.07 -7.45
C LYS A 183 -9.67 11.92 -6.02
N PRO A 184 -9.21 13.00 -5.37
CA PRO A 184 -8.84 12.99 -3.96
C PRO A 184 -9.98 12.54 -3.03
N PHE A 185 -9.62 12.18 -1.80
CA PHE A 185 -10.55 11.69 -0.79
C PHE A 185 -11.40 12.82 -0.26
N ASP A 186 -12.71 12.67 -0.41
CA ASP A 186 -13.66 13.65 0.08
C ASP A 186 -13.86 13.46 1.58
N ARG A 187 -13.32 14.39 2.35
CA ARG A 187 -13.40 14.42 3.81
C ARG A 187 -14.57 15.29 4.32
N SER A 188 -15.49 15.72 3.45
CA SER A 188 -16.63 16.54 3.85
C SER A 188 -17.67 15.75 4.67
N GLY A 189 -18.53 16.48 5.39
CA GLY A 189 -19.61 15.92 6.19
C GLY A 189 -19.10 15.04 7.34
N TRP A 190 -19.78 13.92 7.61
CA TRP A 190 -19.42 13.01 8.71
C TRP A 190 -17.99 12.45 8.61
N ARG A 191 -17.41 12.40 7.39
CA ARG A 191 -16.06 11.89 7.19
C ARG A 191 -15.01 12.78 7.85
N SER A 192 -15.26 14.07 8.07
CA SER A 192 -14.31 14.93 8.80
C SER A 192 -14.16 14.58 10.27
N ILE A 193 -15.12 13.83 10.83
CA ILE A 193 -15.11 13.35 12.22
C ILE A 193 -14.25 12.07 12.32
N VAL A 194 -14.29 11.23 11.28
CA VAL A 194 -13.62 9.91 11.28
C VAL A 194 -12.21 9.97 10.68
N PHE A 195 -12.01 10.85 9.69
CA PHE A 195 -10.75 11.06 9.01
C PHE A 195 -10.22 12.44 9.41
N PRO A 196 -9.10 12.49 10.15
CA PRO A 196 -8.45 13.75 10.48
C PRO A 196 -7.93 14.48 9.23
N ASP A 197 -7.63 15.77 9.39
CA ASP A 197 -6.87 16.50 8.37
C ASP A 197 -5.43 15.97 8.34
N PRO A 198 -4.96 15.40 7.22
CA PRO A 198 -3.61 14.86 7.14
C PRO A 198 -2.52 15.94 7.34
N ASN A 199 -2.85 17.22 7.12
CA ASN A 199 -1.91 18.36 7.24
C ASN A 199 -1.99 19.09 8.59
N ARG A 200 -2.75 18.58 9.57
CA ARG A 200 -2.86 19.19 10.91
C ARG A 200 -1.55 19.14 11.72
#